data_AF-A0A0C9W685-F1
#
_entry.id   AF-A0A0C9W685-F1
#
_cell.length_a   1.000
_cell.length_b   1.000
_cell.length_c   1.000
_cell.angle_alpha   90.00
_cell.angle_beta   90.00
_cell.angle_gamma   90.00
#
_symmetry.space_group_name_H-M   'P 1'
#
loop_
_entity.id
_entity.type
_entity.pdbx_description
1 polymer ?
#
loop_
_entity_poly.entity_id
_entity_poly.type
_entity_poly.pdbx_seq_one_letter_code
_entity_poly.pdbx_strand_id
1 'polypeptide(L)'
;MSSNSTAGVSWAIPPPPPGMNYLAVIDESLPFLMIGATMGAVLFAMLLALMFFSTPSMRLKPIFILNVITVWLGIVYTILCLDVLQVQTLRSPSVSQPPRMYIAYGVIESIIPLLADSVLLLRLVAVYPRQRTPRYVWLTVIGVPVVVKIGRFINVVFYWVYQVENINTIVESRGASMVLNVLPNIKIEWIIQVFDDLFSSGLFLWRVYTEGNFKLGREYHSLRILGFLVNQLFWISTYNFVFPVLLSLAQIIIYMINEDKYYLIALYIEQVNFYFTIMGLVFATVWAAEGRW
;
A
#
# COMPACT_ATOMS: atom_id res chain seq x y z
N MET A 1 -60.73 -32.77 11.37
CA MET A 1 -59.25 -32.87 11.39
C MET A 1 -58.72 -32.26 10.10
N SER A 2 -58.39 -30.97 10.12
CA SER A 2 -57.82 -30.24 9.00
C SER A 2 -56.29 -30.26 9.13
N SER A 3 -55.61 -30.93 8.21
CA SER A 3 -54.15 -30.92 8.14
C SER A 3 -53.66 -29.61 7.52
N ASN A 4 -53.09 -28.74 8.36
CA ASN A 4 -52.29 -27.59 7.95
C ASN A 4 -51.03 -28.08 7.23
N SER A 5 -50.96 -27.93 5.91
CA SER A 5 -49.71 -28.02 5.16
C SER A 5 -49.00 -26.67 5.25
N THR A 6 -48.07 -26.55 6.20
CA THR A 6 -47.08 -25.46 6.23
C THR A 6 -46.21 -25.56 4.99
N ALA A 7 -46.53 -24.75 3.98
CA ALA A 7 -45.65 -24.48 2.86
C ALA A 7 -44.36 -23.87 3.43
N GLY A 8 -43.32 -24.69 3.52
CA GLY A 8 -41.98 -24.22 3.80
C GLY A 8 -41.58 -23.26 2.69
N VAL A 9 -41.52 -21.97 3.00
CA VAL A 9 -40.88 -20.97 2.16
C VAL A 9 -39.40 -21.33 2.14
N SER A 10 -39.04 -22.17 1.18
CA SER A 10 -37.66 -22.41 0.80
C SER A 10 -37.11 -21.08 0.31
N TRP A 11 -36.33 -20.40 1.13
CA TRP A 11 -35.48 -19.27 0.76
C TRP A 11 -34.36 -19.72 -0.19
N ALA A 12 -34.67 -20.55 -1.17
CA ALA A 12 -33.76 -20.93 -2.22
C ALA A 12 -33.49 -19.68 -3.04
N ILE A 13 -32.28 -19.15 -2.88
CA ILE A 13 -31.73 -18.10 -3.72
C ILE A 13 -31.95 -18.56 -5.18
N PRO A 14 -32.64 -17.75 -6.01
CA PRO A 14 -32.90 -18.14 -7.39
C PRO A 14 -31.58 -18.50 -8.06
N PRO A 15 -31.53 -19.62 -8.80
CA PRO A 15 -30.30 -20.03 -9.46
C PRO A 15 -29.82 -18.90 -10.37
N PRO A 16 -28.49 -18.70 -10.50
CA PRO A 16 -27.97 -17.70 -11.40
C PRO A 16 -28.54 -17.89 -12.80
N PRO A 17 -28.75 -16.79 -13.56
CA PRO A 17 -29.01 -16.86 -14.99
C PRO A 17 -27.99 -17.80 -15.64
N PRO A 18 -28.37 -18.58 -16.68
CA PRO A 18 -27.44 -19.42 -17.40
C PRO A 18 -26.18 -18.64 -17.79
N GLY A 19 -25.01 -19.06 -17.29
CA GLY A 19 -23.72 -18.40 -17.51
C GLY A 19 -23.20 -17.50 -16.37
N MET A 20 -23.94 -17.29 -15.28
CA MET A 20 -23.41 -16.61 -14.08
C MET A 20 -23.01 -17.62 -12.99
N ASN A 21 -21.84 -17.40 -12.38
CA ASN A 21 -21.40 -18.13 -11.19
C ASN A 21 -21.30 -17.15 -10.01
N TYR A 22 -22.39 -16.97 -9.25
CA TYR A 22 -22.40 -16.06 -8.09
C TYR A 22 -21.36 -16.43 -7.04
N LEU A 23 -20.96 -17.70 -6.94
CA LEU A 23 -19.92 -18.14 -6.01
C LEU A 23 -18.56 -17.57 -6.39
N ALA A 24 -18.22 -17.52 -7.68
CA ALA A 24 -16.96 -16.93 -8.14
C ALA A 24 -16.84 -15.44 -7.79
N VAL A 25 -17.94 -14.68 -7.94
CA VAL A 25 -17.98 -13.26 -7.56
C VAL A 25 -17.76 -13.09 -6.05
N ILE A 26 -18.38 -13.94 -5.23
CA ILE A 26 -18.22 -13.90 -3.77
C ILE A 26 -16.78 -14.27 -3.38
N ASP A 27 -16.23 -15.34 -3.96
CA ASP A 27 -14.88 -15.83 -3.66
C ASP A 27 -13.82 -14.78 -4.01
N GLU A 28 -14.01 -14.01 -5.08
CA GLU A 28 -13.11 -12.93 -5.47
C GLU A 28 -13.25 -11.69 -4.57
N SER A 29 -14.49 -11.26 -4.31
CA SER A 29 -14.78 -10.00 -3.59
C SER A 29 -14.60 -10.08 -2.08
N LEU A 30 -14.89 -11.22 -1.47
CA LEU A 30 -14.90 -11.36 -0.01
C LEU A 30 -13.52 -11.12 0.62
N PRO A 31 -12.39 -11.67 0.11
CA PRO A 31 -11.08 -11.39 0.68
C PRO A 31 -10.69 -9.90 0.57
N PHE A 32 -10.97 -9.23 -0.55
CA PHE A 32 -10.75 -7.78 -0.68
C PHE A 32 -11.56 -7.00 0.35
N LEU A 33 -12.83 -7.36 0.54
CA LEU A 33 -13.70 -6.75 1.53
C LEU A 33 -13.14 -6.93 2.96
N MET A 34 -12.71 -8.14 3.31
CA MET A 34 -12.16 -8.44 4.64
C MET A 34 -10.85 -7.69 4.89
N ILE A 35 -9.94 -7.67 3.91
CA ILE A 35 -8.66 -6.94 4.00
C ILE A 35 -8.95 -5.44 4.14
N GLY A 36 -9.78 -4.88 3.25
CA GLY A 36 -10.12 -3.45 3.28
C GLY A 36 -10.78 -3.02 4.58
N ALA A 37 -11.74 -3.79 5.09
CA ALA A 37 -12.46 -3.46 6.32
C ALA A 37 -11.54 -3.50 7.54
N THR A 38 -10.74 -4.57 7.67
CA THR A 38 -9.84 -4.74 8.81
C THR A 38 -8.70 -3.72 8.79
N MET A 39 -7.98 -3.61 7.67
CA MET A 39 -6.83 -2.71 7.56
C MET A 39 -7.24 -1.23 7.51
N GLY A 40 -8.39 -0.92 6.91
CA GLY A 40 -8.94 0.43 6.92
C GLY A 40 -9.35 0.90 8.31
N ALA A 41 -9.93 0.04 9.13
CA ALA A 41 -10.20 0.34 10.53
C ALA A 41 -8.90 0.65 11.30
N VAL A 42 -7.82 -0.10 11.03
CA VAL A 42 -6.50 0.16 11.60
C VAL A 42 -5.95 1.51 11.13
N LEU A 43 -6.08 1.87 9.85
CA LEU A 43 -5.67 3.20 9.35
C LEU A 43 -6.40 4.34 10.06
N PHE A 44 -7.69 4.17 10.33
CA PHE A 44 -8.47 5.16 11.08
C PHE A 44 -7.93 5.31 12.52
N ALA A 45 -7.69 4.21 13.22
CA ALA A 45 -7.09 4.23 14.56
C ALA A 45 -5.68 4.88 14.54
N MET A 46 -4.88 4.61 13.52
CA MET A 46 -3.56 5.21 13.33
C MET A 46 -3.62 6.72 13.05
N LEU A 47 -4.62 7.18 12.30
CA LEU A 47 -4.83 8.61 12.09
C LEU A 47 -5.11 9.31 13.43
N LEU A 48 -5.97 8.72 14.26
CA LEU A 48 -6.24 9.25 15.61
C LEU A 48 -4.98 9.25 16.47
N ALA A 49 -4.19 8.17 16.44
CA ALA A 49 -2.92 8.09 17.15
C ALA A 49 -1.93 9.17 16.69
N LEU A 50 -1.77 9.37 15.37
CA LEU A 50 -0.93 10.44 14.83
C LEU A 50 -1.35 11.82 15.32
N MET A 51 -2.65 12.09 15.35
CA MET A 51 -3.16 13.39 15.81
C MET A 51 -2.97 13.55 17.31
N PHE A 52 -3.19 12.50 18.11
CA PHE A 52 -3.08 12.55 19.57
C PHE A 52 -1.63 12.66 20.05
N PHE A 53 -0.71 11.86 19.50
CA PHE A 53 0.69 11.82 19.91
C PHE A 53 1.58 12.87 19.23
N SER A 54 1.06 13.63 18.25
CA SER A 54 1.83 14.68 17.59
C SER A 54 1.88 15.99 18.37
N THR A 55 3.08 16.55 18.47
CA THR A 55 3.29 17.90 19.01
C THR A 55 3.07 18.99 17.95
N PRO A 56 2.73 20.24 18.34
CA PRO A 56 2.54 21.34 17.38
C PRO A 56 3.75 21.57 16.46
N SER A 57 4.97 21.40 16.97
CA SER A 57 6.20 21.59 16.20
C SER A 57 6.44 20.48 15.17
N MET A 58 5.94 19.26 15.41
CA MET A 58 5.97 18.15 14.45
C MET A 58 4.96 18.32 13.34
N ARG A 59 3.77 18.88 13.64
CA ARG A 59 2.70 19.06 12.66
C ARG A 59 3.06 19.99 11.50
N LEU A 60 4.06 20.85 11.71
CA LEU A 60 4.58 21.77 10.69
C LEU A 60 5.65 21.13 9.79
N LYS A 61 6.10 19.90 10.08
CA LYS A 61 7.12 19.23 9.27
C LYS A 61 6.48 18.61 8.02
N PRO A 62 7.10 18.76 6.82
CA PRO A 62 6.58 18.18 5.58
C PRO A 62 6.30 16.68 5.67
N ILE A 63 7.15 15.93 6.38
CA ILE A 63 6.98 14.49 6.61
C ILE A 63 5.64 14.20 7.31
N PHE A 64 5.29 14.97 8.34
CA PHE A 64 4.04 14.77 9.08
C PHE A 64 2.82 15.04 8.19
N ILE A 65 2.85 16.16 7.45
CA ILE A 65 1.75 16.53 6.54
C ILE A 65 1.53 15.45 5.49
N LEU A 66 2.60 14.96 4.87
CA LEU A 66 2.50 13.89 3.86
C LEU A 66 2.00 12.58 4.45
N ASN A 67 2.38 12.21 5.68
CA ASN A 67 1.81 11.03 6.33
C ASN A 67 0.31 11.17 6.57
N VAL A 68 -0.14 12.32 7.07
CA VAL A 68 -1.58 12.57 7.30
C VAL A 68 -2.35 12.49 5.98
N ILE A 69 -1.84 13.11 4.91
CA ILE A 69 -2.44 13.03 3.58
C ILE A 69 -2.48 11.58 3.09
N THR A 70 -1.38 10.84 3.22
CA THR A 70 -1.28 9.44 2.77
C THR A 70 -2.26 8.54 3.52
N VAL A 71 -2.36 8.67 4.85
CA VAL A 71 -3.32 7.92 5.66
C VAL A 71 -4.76 8.29 5.31
N TRP A 72 -5.04 9.58 5.14
CA TRP A 72 -6.38 10.04 4.78
C TRP A 72 -6.81 9.51 3.41
N LEU A 73 -5.91 9.56 2.41
CA LEU A 73 -6.14 8.96 1.10
C LEU A 73 -6.32 7.43 1.20
N GLY A 74 -5.58 6.73 2.05
CA GLY A 74 -5.77 5.31 2.31
C GLY A 74 -7.14 4.97 2.91
N ILE A 75 -7.68 5.83 3.77
CA ILE A 75 -9.04 5.70 4.30
C ILE A 75 -10.07 5.95 3.20
N VAL A 76 -9.90 7.00 2.38
CA VAL A 76 -10.79 7.28 1.24
C VAL A 76 -10.77 6.11 0.25
N TYR A 77 -9.59 5.60 -0.09
CA TYR A 77 -9.41 4.41 -0.91
C TYR A 77 -10.17 3.21 -0.35
N THR A 78 -10.06 2.97 0.96
CA THR A 78 -10.79 1.89 1.62
C THR A 78 -12.30 2.05 1.48
N ILE A 79 -12.83 3.24 1.74
CA ILE A 79 -14.27 3.50 1.65
C ILE A 79 -14.77 3.24 0.22
N LEU A 80 -14.04 3.73 -0.78
CA LEU A 80 -14.36 3.50 -2.19
C LEU A 80 -14.30 2.01 -2.54
N CYS A 81 -13.26 1.29 -2.11
CA CYS A 81 -13.12 -0.14 -2.34
C CYS A 81 -14.28 -0.92 -1.70
N LEU A 82 -14.56 -0.68 -0.41
CA LEU A 82 -15.59 -1.38 0.34
C LEU A 82 -17.00 -1.11 -0.21
N ASP A 83 -17.38 0.16 -0.27
CA ASP A 83 -18.76 0.53 -0.61
C ASP A 83 -19.04 0.30 -2.10
N VAL A 84 -18.16 0.79 -2.97
CA VAL A 84 -18.46 0.89 -4.40
C VAL A 84 -18.05 -0.37 -5.16
N LEU A 85 -16.91 -0.99 -4.84
CA LEU A 85 -16.43 -2.14 -5.59
C LEU A 85 -16.87 -3.47 -5.00
N GLN A 86 -16.87 -3.63 -3.68
CA GLN A 86 -17.14 -4.93 -3.07
C GLN A 86 -18.61 -5.08 -2.64
N VAL A 87 -19.13 -4.17 -1.81
CA VAL A 87 -20.50 -4.28 -1.29
C VAL A 87 -21.55 -4.17 -2.40
N GLN A 88 -21.40 -3.24 -3.34
CA GLN A 88 -22.37 -3.12 -4.44
C GLN A 88 -22.29 -4.29 -5.42
N THR A 89 -21.11 -4.83 -5.69
CA THR A 89 -20.94 -6.04 -6.52
C THR A 89 -21.57 -7.26 -5.86
N LEU A 90 -21.45 -7.40 -4.53
CA LEU A 90 -22.09 -8.47 -3.77
C LEU A 90 -23.62 -8.32 -3.69
N ARG A 91 -24.13 -7.08 -3.57
CA ARG A 91 -25.58 -6.81 -3.48
C ARG A 91 -26.29 -6.93 -4.82
N SER A 92 -25.65 -6.49 -5.89
CA SER A 92 -26.24 -6.39 -7.22
C SER A 92 -25.27 -6.93 -8.27
N PRO A 93 -24.97 -8.25 -8.25
CA PRO A 93 -23.97 -8.83 -9.15
C PRO A 93 -24.35 -8.69 -10.63
N SER A 94 -25.62 -8.44 -10.97
CA SER A 94 -26.05 -8.23 -12.35
C SER A 94 -25.80 -6.82 -12.87
N VAL A 95 -25.60 -5.82 -11.99
CA VAL A 95 -25.47 -4.41 -12.36
C VAL A 95 -24.00 -4.04 -12.47
N SER A 96 -23.61 -3.51 -13.63
CA SER A 96 -22.23 -3.01 -13.81
C SER A 96 -22.02 -1.72 -13.03
N GLN A 97 -20.87 -1.61 -12.36
CA GLN A 97 -20.51 -0.39 -11.62
C GLN A 97 -20.23 0.77 -12.59
N PRO A 98 -20.52 2.02 -12.19
CA PRO A 98 -20.31 3.17 -13.05
C PRO A 98 -18.81 3.36 -13.37
N PRO A 99 -18.42 3.56 -14.65
CA PRO A 99 -17.04 3.72 -15.10
C PRO A 99 -16.20 4.72 -14.29
N ARG A 100 -16.84 5.82 -13.86
CA ARG A 100 -16.19 6.90 -13.10
C ARG A 100 -15.60 6.43 -11.77
N MET A 101 -16.22 5.43 -11.14
CA MET A 101 -15.77 4.91 -9.87
C MET A 101 -14.51 4.06 -10.01
N TYR A 102 -14.40 3.26 -11.08
CA TYR A 102 -13.18 2.53 -11.40
C TYR A 102 -12.01 3.46 -11.72
N ILE A 103 -12.27 4.54 -12.47
CA ILE A 103 -11.25 5.56 -12.74
C ILE A 103 -10.79 6.20 -11.42
N ALA A 104 -11.73 6.63 -10.58
CA ALA A 104 -11.40 7.24 -9.29
C ALA A 104 -10.59 6.28 -8.39
N TYR A 105 -10.99 5.01 -8.35
CA TYR A 105 -10.28 3.96 -7.63
C TYR A 105 -8.85 3.79 -8.14
N GLY A 106 -8.66 3.57 -9.45
CA GLY A 106 -7.33 3.36 -10.04
C GLY A 106 -6.42 4.59 -9.91
N VAL A 107 -6.97 5.80 -9.97
CA VAL A 107 -6.22 7.05 -9.72
C VAL A 107 -5.74 7.12 -8.27
N ILE A 108 -6.62 6.87 -7.31
CA ILE A 108 -6.26 6.94 -5.88
C ILE A 108 -5.26 5.83 -5.54
N GLU A 109 -5.50 4.61 -6.02
CA GLU A 109 -4.64 3.44 -5.84
C GLU A 109 -3.20 3.70 -6.30
N SER A 110 -3.03 4.34 -7.46
CA SER A 110 -1.71 4.60 -8.04
C SER A 110 -0.99 5.82 -7.45
N ILE A 111 -1.72 6.83 -6.95
CA ILE A 111 -1.10 8.01 -6.30
C ILE A 111 -0.53 7.69 -4.93
N ILE A 112 -1.21 6.84 -4.15
CA ILE A 112 -0.85 6.61 -2.75
C ILE A 112 0.56 6.03 -2.57
N PRO A 113 0.98 4.98 -3.32
CA PRO A 113 2.35 4.48 -3.28
C PRO A 113 3.37 5.58 -3.62
N LEU A 114 3.11 6.40 -4.67
CA LEU A 114 4.01 7.50 -5.03
C LEU A 114 4.19 8.52 -3.89
N LEU A 115 3.11 8.83 -3.16
CA LEU A 115 3.18 9.71 -1.98
C LEU A 115 3.92 9.03 -0.82
N ALA A 116 3.64 7.77 -0.56
CA ALA A 116 4.28 6.98 0.48
C ALA A 116 5.80 6.95 0.27
N ASP A 117 6.24 6.68 -0.96
CA ASP A 117 7.65 6.55 -1.27
C ASP A 117 8.34 7.92 -1.36
N SER A 118 7.59 8.99 -1.61
CA SER A 118 8.08 10.37 -1.46
C SER A 118 8.37 10.70 0.00
N VAL A 119 7.59 10.18 0.96
CA VAL A 119 7.93 10.28 2.39
C VAL A 119 9.24 9.54 2.69
N LEU A 120 9.44 8.36 2.12
CA LEU A 120 10.69 7.61 2.28
C LEU A 120 11.89 8.38 1.73
N LEU A 121 11.74 9.01 0.56
CA LEU A 121 12.78 9.87 -0.01
C LEU A 121 13.11 11.06 0.89
N LEU A 122 12.11 11.71 1.48
CA LEU A 122 12.34 12.79 2.44
C LEU A 122 13.09 12.32 3.68
N ARG A 123 12.81 11.10 4.17
CA ARG A 123 13.56 10.50 5.28
C ARG A 123 15.00 10.19 4.87
N LEU A 124 15.22 9.71 3.65
CA LEU A 124 16.56 9.44 3.12
C LEU A 124 17.39 10.73 3.02
N VAL A 125 16.77 11.85 2.56
CA VAL A 125 17.41 13.17 2.55
C VAL A 125 17.80 13.63 3.97
N ALA A 126 16.96 13.36 4.97
CA ALA A 126 17.26 13.69 6.35
C ALA A 126 18.45 12.88 6.92
N VAL A 127 18.58 11.61 6.51
CA VAL A 127 19.65 10.70 6.94
C VAL A 127 20.96 10.93 6.18
N TYR A 128 20.90 11.37 4.93
CA TYR A 128 22.05 11.73 4.09
C TYR A 128 22.13 13.24 3.84
N PRO A 129 22.53 14.05 4.84
CA PRO A 129 22.60 15.50 4.68
C PRO A 129 23.65 15.88 3.64
N ARG A 130 23.29 16.82 2.77
CA ARG A 130 24.14 17.31 1.66
C ARG A 130 25.48 17.88 2.14
N GLN A 131 25.55 18.44 3.35
CA GLN A 131 26.79 19.03 3.87
C GLN A 131 27.84 18.00 4.31
N ARG A 132 27.42 16.78 4.71
CA ARG A 132 28.33 15.74 5.23
C ARG A 132 28.63 14.61 4.25
N THR A 133 27.78 14.45 3.25
CA THR A 133 27.88 13.36 2.27
C THR A 133 28.66 13.84 1.04
N PRO A 134 29.67 13.10 0.56
CA PRO A 134 30.35 13.43 -0.70
C PRO A 134 29.33 13.59 -1.84
N ARG A 135 29.54 14.59 -2.71
CA ARG A 135 28.55 14.96 -3.74
C ARG A 135 28.13 13.80 -4.64
N TYR A 136 29.07 12.93 -5.01
CA TYR A 136 28.79 11.76 -5.86
C TYR A 136 27.91 10.74 -5.14
N VAL A 137 28.22 10.41 -3.87
CA VAL A 137 27.41 9.50 -3.05
C VAL A 137 26.00 10.07 -2.87
N TRP A 138 25.90 11.36 -2.55
CA TRP A 138 24.60 12.01 -2.38
C TRP A 138 23.78 11.98 -3.67
N LEU A 139 24.40 12.25 -4.82
CA LEU A 139 23.76 12.22 -6.11
C LEU A 139 23.29 10.81 -6.50
N THR A 140 24.03 9.77 -6.16
CA THR A 140 23.57 8.39 -6.39
C THR A 140 22.44 8.01 -5.42
N VAL A 141 22.61 8.28 -4.12
CA VAL A 141 21.65 7.90 -3.06
C VAL A 141 20.30 8.58 -3.24
N ILE A 142 20.28 9.85 -3.65
CA ILE A 142 19.03 10.61 -3.84
C ILE A 142 18.58 10.61 -5.30
N GLY A 143 19.53 10.69 -6.25
CA GLY A 143 19.21 10.80 -7.66
C GLY A 143 18.58 9.54 -8.24
N VAL A 144 19.02 8.35 -7.82
CA VAL A 144 18.44 7.08 -8.30
C VAL A 144 16.95 6.99 -7.92
N PRO A 145 16.54 7.12 -6.65
CA PRO A 145 15.12 7.12 -6.28
C PRO A 145 14.31 8.22 -6.98
N VAL A 146 14.88 9.41 -7.18
CA VAL A 146 14.19 10.51 -7.89
C VAL A 146 13.89 10.12 -9.34
N VAL A 147 14.89 9.58 -10.06
CA VAL A 147 14.70 9.14 -11.45
C VAL A 147 13.68 8.00 -11.53
N VAL A 148 13.75 7.05 -10.59
CA VAL A 148 12.79 5.95 -10.49
C VAL A 148 11.37 6.47 -10.27
N LYS A 149 11.16 7.42 -9.36
CA LYS A 149 9.84 8.04 -9.12
C LYS A 149 9.31 8.79 -10.32
N ILE A 150 10.16 9.48 -11.08
CA ILE A 150 9.75 10.12 -12.34
C ILE A 150 9.27 9.05 -13.32
N GLY A 151 10.01 7.94 -13.46
CA GLY A 151 9.60 6.81 -14.31
C GLY A 151 8.26 6.22 -13.90
N ARG A 152 8.05 5.99 -12.60
CA ARG A 152 6.76 5.51 -12.05
C ARG A 152 5.63 6.50 -12.30
N PHE A 153 5.85 7.79 -12.07
CA PHE A 153 4.83 8.81 -12.36
C PHE A 153 4.43 8.81 -13.84
N ILE A 154 5.39 8.69 -14.75
CA ILE A 154 5.12 8.57 -16.19
C ILE A 154 4.29 7.31 -16.48
N ASN A 155 4.67 6.16 -15.92
CA ASN A 155 3.95 4.90 -16.05
C ASN A 155 2.50 4.99 -15.55
N VAL A 156 2.28 5.65 -14.41
CA VAL A 156 0.95 5.92 -13.85
C VAL A 156 0.10 6.80 -14.78
N VAL A 157 0.69 7.82 -15.40
CA VAL A 157 -0.03 8.65 -16.39
C VAL A 157 -0.46 7.82 -17.60
N PHE A 158 0.42 6.96 -18.13
CA PHE A 158 0.06 6.04 -19.22
C PHE A 158 -1.04 5.07 -18.80
N TYR A 159 -0.98 4.55 -17.58
CA TYR A 159 -2.03 3.71 -17.00
C TYR A 159 -3.38 4.43 -16.95
N TRP A 160 -3.43 5.70 -16.53
CA TRP A 160 -4.68 6.47 -16.48
C TRP A 160 -5.26 6.75 -17.86
N VAL A 161 -4.42 7.16 -18.83
CA VAL A 161 -4.87 7.40 -20.20
C VAL A 161 -5.50 6.12 -20.76
N TYR A 162 -4.81 4.98 -20.61
CA TYR A 162 -5.33 3.70 -21.07
C TYR A 162 -6.64 3.31 -20.37
N GLN A 163 -6.69 3.47 -19.04
CA GLN A 163 -7.89 3.20 -18.23
C GLN A 163 -9.10 3.98 -18.74
N VAL A 164 -8.93 5.29 -19.02
CA VAL A 164 -10.00 6.14 -19.53
C VAL A 164 -10.46 5.72 -20.92
N GLU A 165 -9.52 5.40 -21.81
CA GLU A 165 -9.82 4.98 -23.19
C GLU A 165 -10.55 3.62 -23.25
N ASN A 166 -10.23 2.70 -22.34
CA ASN A 166 -10.72 1.32 -22.36
C ASN A 166 -11.72 1.02 -21.23
N ILE A 167 -12.26 2.05 -20.58
CA ILE A 167 -13.03 1.88 -19.34
C ILE A 167 -14.26 0.98 -19.49
N ASN A 168 -14.92 1.02 -20.65
CA ASN A 168 -16.11 0.20 -20.89
C ASN A 168 -15.75 -1.29 -20.95
N THR A 169 -14.64 -1.63 -21.60
CA THR A 169 -14.14 -3.02 -21.66
C THR A 169 -13.71 -3.51 -20.29
N ILE A 170 -13.05 -2.66 -19.49
CA ILE A 170 -12.63 -2.99 -18.12
C ILE A 170 -13.87 -3.27 -17.25
N VAL A 171 -14.87 -2.39 -17.30
CA VAL A 171 -16.14 -2.51 -16.55
C VAL A 171 -16.92 -3.77 -16.95
N GLU A 172 -17.01 -4.08 -18.24
CA GLU A 172 -17.72 -5.26 -18.76
C GLU A 172 -17.01 -6.57 -18.41
N SER A 173 -15.68 -6.57 -18.35
CA SER A 173 -14.89 -7.77 -18.07
C SER A 173 -15.03 -8.27 -16.63
N ARG A 174 -15.48 -7.41 -15.69
CA ARG A 174 -15.76 -7.71 -14.27
C ARG A 174 -14.65 -8.42 -13.49
N GLY A 175 -13.47 -8.61 -14.08
CA GLY A 175 -12.41 -9.44 -13.54
C GLY A 175 -11.09 -8.70 -13.49
N ALA A 176 -10.43 -8.76 -12.34
CA ALA A 176 -9.08 -8.23 -12.17
C ALA A 176 -8.02 -8.96 -13.04
N SER A 177 -8.37 -10.13 -13.59
CA SER A 177 -7.53 -10.90 -14.53
C SER A 177 -7.25 -10.19 -15.84
N MET A 178 -8.26 -9.53 -16.43
CA MET A 178 -8.07 -8.81 -17.70
C MET A 178 -7.21 -7.56 -17.50
N VAL A 179 -7.39 -6.86 -16.37
CA VAL A 179 -6.58 -5.70 -16.01
C VAL A 179 -5.10 -6.09 -15.98
N LEU A 180 -4.72 -7.19 -15.32
CA LEU A 180 -3.31 -7.63 -15.25
C LEU A 180 -2.75 -8.20 -16.55
N ASN A 181 -3.58 -8.88 -17.35
CA ASN A 181 -3.14 -9.50 -18.60
C ASN A 181 -3.08 -8.52 -19.77
N VAL A 182 -3.82 -7.42 -19.70
CA VAL A 182 -3.90 -6.42 -20.77
C VAL A 182 -3.03 -5.18 -20.47
N LEU A 183 -2.77 -4.87 -19.20
CA LEU A 183 -2.02 -3.68 -18.81
C LEU A 183 -0.57 -4.00 -18.40
N PRO A 184 0.41 -3.88 -19.32
CA PRO A 184 1.82 -4.02 -18.97
C PRO A 184 2.28 -2.99 -17.92
N ASN A 185 1.59 -1.85 -17.85
CA ASN A 185 1.90 -0.77 -16.91
C ASN A 185 1.85 -1.23 -15.45
N ILE A 186 0.96 -2.16 -15.09
CA ILE A 186 0.87 -2.67 -13.71
C ILE A 186 2.07 -3.56 -13.37
N LYS A 187 2.45 -4.45 -14.29
CA LYS A 187 3.64 -5.31 -14.13
C LYS A 187 4.91 -4.46 -14.00
N ILE A 188 5.04 -3.44 -14.86
CA ILE A 188 6.14 -2.48 -14.82
C ILE A 188 6.15 -1.76 -13.47
N GLU A 189 4.99 -1.28 -13.01
CA GLU A 189 4.87 -0.58 -11.73
C GLU A 189 5.36 -1.45 -10.57
N TRP A 190 4.89 -2.69 -10.48
CA TRP A 190 5.28 -3.60 -9.41
C TRP A 190 6.79 -3.85 -9.37
N ILE A 191 7.41 -4.08 -10.53
CA ILE A 191 8.87 -4.32 -10.62
C ILE A 191 9.64 -3.07 -10.21
N ILE A 192 9.24 -1.91 -10.72
CA ILE A 192 9.93 -0.65 -10.41
C ILE A 192 9.74 -0.28 -8.94
N GLN A 193 8.55 -0.54 -8.36
CA GLN A 193 8.27 -0.33 -6.94
C GLN A 193 9.18 -1.21 -6.06
N VAL A 194 9.26 -2.52 -6.34
CA VAL A 194 10.16 -3.43 -5.60
C VAL A 194 11.60 -2.92 -5.64
N PHE A 195 12.06 -2.48 -6.80
CA PHE A 195 13.41 -1.93 -6.93
C PHE A 195 13.60 -0.67 -6.08
N ASP A 196 12.69 0.30 -6.14
CA ASP A 196 12.76 1.55 -5.37
C ASP A 196 12.77 1.28 -3.86
N ASP A 197 11.87 0.40 -3.41
CA ASP A 197 11.71 0.04 -2.01
C ASP A 197 12.94 -0.71 -1.49
N LEU A 198 13.45 -1.69 -2.24
CA LEU A 198 14.65 -2.46 -1.89
C LEU A 198 15.89 -1.56 -1.85
N PHE A 199 16.03 -0.65 -2.82
CA PHE A 199 17.15 0.27 -2.89
C PHE A 199 17.12 1.27 -1.72
N SER A 200 15.98 1.94 -1.52
CA SER A 200 15.82 2.96 -0.48
C SER A 200 15.92 2.36 0.92
N SER A 201 15.31 1.20 1.15
CA SER A 201 15.39 0.47 2.42
C SER A 201 16.79 -0.04 2.71
N GLY A 202 17.46 -0.62 1.72
CA GLY A 202 18.84 -1.11 1.84
C GLY A 202 19.80 -0.01 2.21
N LEU A 203 19.71 1.17 1.58
CA LEU A 203 20.53 2.32 1.92
C LEU A 203 20.25 2.85 3.33
N PHE A 204 18.98 2.94 3.71
CA PHE A 204 18.59 3.37 5.06
C PHE A 204 19.16 2.44 6.13
N LEU A 205 18.94 1.13 5.99
CA LEU A 205 19.45 0.11 6.92
C LEU A 205 20.97 0.07 6.96
N TRP A 206 21.63 0.17 5.80
CA TRP A 206 23.09 0.24 5.72
C TRP A 206 23.64 1.44 6.49
N ARG A 207 22.99 2.60 6.37
CA ARG A 207 23.39 3.80 7.13
C ARG A 207 23.22 3.62 8.62
N VAL A 208 22.08 3.08 9.06
CA VAL A 208 21.82 2.79 10.48
C VAL A 208 22.86 1.82 11.03
N TYR A 209 23.18 0.75 10.28
CA TYR A 209 24.17 -0.24 10.67
C TYR A 209 25.58 0.35 10.77
N THR A 210 26.01 1.12 9.76
CA THR A 210 27.34 1.74 9.75
C THR A 210 27.51 2.78 10.85
N GLU A 211 26.52 3.64 11.10
CA GLU A 211 26.58 4.62 12.19
C GLU A 211 26.46 3.97 13.58
N GLY A 212 25.73 2.86 13.70
CA GLY A 212 25.64 2.07 14.94
C GLY A 212 26.96 1.39 15.30
N ASN A 213 27.63 0.77 14.33
CA ASN A 213 28.91 0.10 14.54
C ASN A 213 30.07 1.07 14.74
N PHE A 214 30.10 2.22 14.06
CA PHE A 214 31.19 3.19 14.21
C PHE A 214 31.25 3.85 15.59
N LYS A 215 30.11 3.92 16.30
CA LYS A 215 30.01 4.55 17.62
C LYS A 215 30.24 3.57 18.78
N LEU A 216 30.31 2.26 18.53
CA LEU A 216 30.57 1.25 19.56
C LEU A 216 31.99 1.33 20.16
N GLY A 217 32.91 2.08 19.54
CA GLY A 217 34.31 2.21 19.96
C GLY A 217 34.63 3.38 20.91
N ARG A 218 33.69 4.26 21.27
CA ARG A 218 33.96 5.39 22.19
C ARG A 218 32.85 5.55 23.24
N GLU A 219 33.24 5.44 24.51
CA GLU A 219 32.50 5.74 25.75
C GLU A 219 31.36 4.81 26.22
N TYR A 220 31.71 3.96 27.20
CA TYR A 220 30.90 2.92 27.85
C TYR A 220 29.61 3.39 28.56
N HIS A 221 29.38 4.69 28.80
CA HIS A 221 28.19 5.18 29.51
C HIS A 221 27.12 5.81 28.58
N SER A 222 27.52 6.43 27.48
CA SER A 222 26.63 6.89 26.39
C SER A 222 26.05 5.72 25.57
N LEU A 223 26.74 4.58 25.61
CA LEU A 223 26.46 3.34 24.87
C LEU A 223 25.08 2.71 25.14
N ARG A 224 24.52 2.85 26.35
CA ARG A 224 23.19 2.28 26.67
C ARG A 224 22.04 3.04 26.00
N ILE A 225 22.10 4.37 26.00
CA ILE A 225 21.09 5.25 25.37
C ILE A 225 21.22 5.17 23.86
N LEU A 226 22.45 5.18 23.34
CA LEU A 226 22.71 5.06 21.90
C LEU A 226 22.29 3.68 21.36
N GLY A 227 22.60 2.59 22.08
CA GLY A 227 22.17 1.25 21.71
C GLY A 227 20.66 1.09 21.69
N PHE A 228 19.95 1.70 22.65
CA PHE A 228 18.49 1.75 22.66
C PHE A 228 17.92 2.53 21.47
N LEU A 229 18.48 3.71 21.16
CA LEU A 229 18.07 4.54 20.03
C LEU A 229 18.32 3.86 18.68
N VAL A 230 19.48 3.22 18.51
CA VAL A 230 19.83 2.47 17.29
C VAL A 230 18.94 1.23 17.15
N ASN A 231 18.64 0.52 18.24
CA ASN A 231 17.70 -0.61 18.23
C ASN A 231 16.27 -0.15 17.90
N GLN A 232 15.79 0.96 18.48
CA GLN A 232 14.51 1.58 18.10
C GLN A 232 14.49 1.94 16.61
N LEU A 233 15.51 2.67 16.13
CA LEU A 233 15.63 3.08 14.73
C LEU A 233 15.70 1.87 13.79
N PHE A 234 16.38 0.79 14.19
CA PHE A 234 16.42 -0.47 13.46
C PHE A 234 15.04 -1.10 13.36
N TRP A 235 14.32 -1.27 14.47
CA TRP A 235 12.97 -1.83 14.45
C TRP A 235 11.98 -0.97 13.66
N ILE A 236 12.02 0.36 13.83
CA ILE A 236 11.25 1.30 13.02
C ILE A 236 11.52 1.07 11.53
N SER A 237 12.78 0.90 11.17
CA SER A 237 13.17 0.66 9.77
C SER A 237 12.69 -0.70 9.28
N THR A 238 12.82 -1.74 10.09
CA THR A 238 12.35 -3.08 9.73
C THR A 238 10.84 -3.07 9.45
N TYR A 239 10.03 -2.43 10.29
CA TYR A 239 8.58 -2.34 10.07
C TYR A 239 8.19 -1.42 8.92
N ASN A 240 8.89 -0.31 8.74
CA ASN A 240 8.58 0.68 7.72
C ASN A 240 9.08 0.29 6.31
N PHE A 241 9.99 -0.67 6.21
CA PHE A 241 10.68 -0.96 4.94
C PHE A 241 10.78 -2.44 4.60
N VAL A 242 11.13 -3.32 5.55
CA VAL A 242 11.37 -4.74 5.24
C VAL A 242 10.07 -5.46 4.93
N PHE A 243 9.01 -5.20 5.70
CA PHE A 243 7.71 -5.83 5.46
C PHE A 243 7.13 -5.48 4.08
N PRO A 244 7.04 -4.19 3.69
CA PRO A 244 6.58 -3.84 2.35
C PRO A 244 7.41 -4.46 1.23
N VAL A 245 8.75 -4.47 1.36
CA VAL A 245 9.63 -5.10 0.36
C VAL A 245 9.38 -6.60 0.25
N LEU A 246 9.26 -7.32 1.36
CA LEU A 246 9.00 -8.76 1.37
C LEU A 246 7.64 -9.10 0.76
N LEU A 247 6.60 -8.30 1.07
CA LEU A 247 5.28 -8.48 0.48
C LEU A 247 5.28 -8.20 -1.02
N SER A 248 5.96 -7.13 -1.45
CA SER A 248 6.11 -6.79 -2.87
C SER A 248 6.87 -7.88 -3.64
N LEU A 249 7.91 -8.47 -3.04
CA LEU A 249 8.62 -9.62 -3.61
C LEU A 249 7.72 -10.86 -3.68
N ALA A 250 6.99 -11.16 -2.60
CA ALA A 250 6.07 -12.30 -2.56
C ALA A 250 4.97 -12.17 -3.63
N GLN A 251 4.42 -10.97 -3.81
CA GLN A 251 3.45 -10.63 -4.85
C GLN A 251 4.00 -10.96 -6.25
N ILE A 252 5.18 -10.45 -6.61
CA ILE A 252 5.79 -10.73 -7.92
C ILE A 252 6.08 -12.21 -8.08
N ILE A 253 6.66 -12.87 -7.08
CA ILE A 253 7.00 -14.30 -7.16
C ILE A 253 5.74 -15.13 -7.40
N ILE A 254 4.68 -14.90 -6.63
CA ILE A 254 3.42 -15.64 -6.75
C ILE A 254 2.77 -15.40 -8.12
N TYR A 255 2.78 -14.15 -8.59
CA TYR A 255 2.28 -13.81 -9.91
C TYR A 255 3.05 -14.54 -11.02
N MET A 256 4.38 -14.57 -10.94
CA MET A 256 5.25 -15.17 -11.97
C MET A 256 5.23 -16.72 -11.99
N ILE A 257 4.84 -17.38 -10.90
CA ILE A 257 4.74 -18.85 -10.86
C ILE A 257 3.65 -19.36 -11.82
N ASN A 258 2.48 -18.72 -11.82
CA ASN A 258 1.39 -19.03 -12.74
C ASN A 258 0.43 -17.84 -12.78
N GLU A 259 0.58 -17.01 -13.81
CA GLU A 259 -0.19 -15.76 -13.96
C GLU A 259 -1.70 -16.04 -13.95
N ASP A 260 -2.16 -17.07 -14.67
CA ASP A 260 -3.59 -17.38 -14.83
C ASP A 260 -4.24 -17.88 -13.54
N LYS A 261 -3.49 -18.63 -12.72
CA LYS A 261 -4.03 -19.27 -11.52
C LYS A 261 -3.92 -18.42 -10.26
N TYR A 262 -2.85 -17.62 -10.14
CA TYR A 262 -2.49 -16.97 -8.88
C TYR A 262 -2.58 -15.44 -8.92
N TYR A 263 -3.09 -14.83 -9.99
CA TYR A 263 -3.24 -13.37 -10.07
C TYR A 263 -4.06 -12.79 -8.91
N LEU A 264 -5.17 -13.43 -8.50
CA LEU A 264 -5.99 -12.94 -7.38
C LEU A 264 -5.20 -12.90 -6.08
N ILE A 265 -4.40 -13.94 -5.82
CA ILE A 265 -3.56 -13.99 -4.62
C ILE A 265 -2.51 -12.88 -4.65
N ALA A 266 -1.91 -12.61 -5.82
CA ALA A 266 -0.99 -11.50 -5.98
C ALA A 266 -1.66 -10.15 -5.67
N LEU A 267 -2.89 -9.92 -6.15
CA LEU A 267 -3.66 -8.71 -5.84
C LEU A 267 -4.07 -8.60 -4.37
N TYR A 268 -4.40 -9.72 -3.71
CA TYR A 268 -4.64 -9.70 -2.27
C TYR A 268 -3.38 -9.31 -1.49
N ILE A 269 -2.22 -9.80 -1.91
CA ILE A 269 -0.94 -9.43 -1.31
C ILE A 269 -0.63 -7.96 -1.57
N GLU A 270 -0.88 -7.46 -2.79
CA GLU A 270 -0.75 -6.04 -3.14
C GLU A 270 -1.61 -5.17 -2.23
N GLN A 271 -2.88 -5.54 -2.05
CA GLN A 271 -3.81 -4.83 -1.16
C GLN A 271 -3.27 -4.75 0.26
N VAL A 272 -2.78 -5.88 0.80
CA VAL A 272 -2.18 -5.94 2.14
C VAL A 272 -0.92 -5.07 2.20
N ASN A 273 -0.06 -5.16 1.19
CA ASN A 273 1.18 -4.41 1.08
C ASN A 273 0.96 -2.90 1.05
N PHE A 274 -0.05 -2.45 0.30
CA PHE A 274 -0.51 -1.07 0.26
C PHE A 274 -0.80 -0.55 1.67
N TYR A 275 -1.57 -1.30 2.46
CA TYR A 275 -1.88 -0.92 3.84
C TYR A 275 -0.64 -0.93 4.74
N PHE A 276 0.20 -1.97 4.66
CA PHE A 276 1.43 -2.05 5.46
C PHE A 276 2.40 -0.91 5.17
N THR A 277 2.49 -0.47 3.92
CA THR A 277 3.31 0.67 3.51
C THR A 277 2.85 1.94 4.24
N ILE A 278 1.54 2.24 4.22
CA ILE A 278 0.97 3.39 4.95
C ILE A 278 1.20 3.25 6.46
N MET A 279 0.90 2.08 7.02
CA MET A 279 1.06 1.81 8.46
C MET A 279 2.51 1.99 8.92
N GLY A 280 3.47 1.49 8.15
CA GLY A 280 4.90 1.65 8.40
C GLY A 280 5.29 3.13 8.51
N LEU A 281 4.78 3.96 7.61
CA LEU A 281 5.04 5.41 7.62
C LEU A 281 4.54 6.07 8.89
N VAL A 282 3.34 5.70 9.34
CA VAL A 282 2.76 6.20 10.58
C VAL A 282 3.61 5.81 11.78
N PHE A 283 3.89 4.51 11.94
CA PHE A 283 4.66 4.01 13.08
C PHE A 283 6.02 4.69 13.18
N ALA A 284 6.73 4.82 12.07
CA ALA A 284 8.02 5.49 12.05
C ALA A 284 7.95 6.96 12.48
N THR A 285 6.80 7.62 12.28
CA THR A 285 6.62 9.03 12.64
C THR A 285 6.22 9.22 14.09
N VAL A 286 5.30 8.38 14.60
CA VAL A 286 4.90 8.37 16.01
C VAL A 286 6.09 8.02 16.89
N TRP A 287 6.83 6.98 16.50
CA TRP A 287 7.95 6.50 17.30
C TRP A 287 9.15 7.46 17.30
N ALA A 288 9.36 8.19 16.20
CA ALA A 288 10.33 9.30 16.16
C ALA A 288 9.91 10.53 17.00
N ALA A 289 8.62 10.63 17.36
CA ALA A 289 8.11 11.63 18.29
C ALA A 289 8.41 11.26 19.75
N GLU A 290 8.24 9.98 20.10
CA GLU A 290 8.42 9.47 21.47
C GLU A 290 9.86 9.54 21.96
N GLY A 291 10.85 9.34 21.08
CA GLY A 291 12.28 9.41 21.45
C GLY A 291 12.81 10.81 21.83
N ARG A 292 11.96 11.83 21.95
CA ARG A 292 12.32 13.20 22.37
C ARG A 292 11.67 13.65 23.68
N TRP A 293 11.05 12.71 24.42
CA TRP A 293 10.53 12.94 25.76
C TRP A 293 11.51 12.46 26.82
#